data_AF-A0A1B8P375-F1
#
_entry.id   AF-A0A1B8P375-F1
#
_cell.length_a   1.000
_cell.length_b   1.000
_cell.length_c   1.000
_cell.angle_alpha   90.00
_cell.angle_beta   90.00
_cell.angle_gamma   90.00
#
_symmetry.space_group_name_H-M   'P 1'
#
loop_
_entity.id
_entity.type
_entity.pdbx_description
1 polymer ?
#
loop_
_entity_poly.entity_id
_entity_poly.type
_entity_poly.pdbx_seq_one_letter_code
_entity_poly.pdbx_strand_id
1 'polypeptide(L)'
;MTFDVSLPIGDMEGYVERVETMLQEQWPEGRLSVFGHLGDGNLHLMASVGSNDADTRHRVESCVYEPLAELGGSISAEHGIGLEKRNWLPISRSRTNSP
;
A
#
# COMPACT_ATOMS: atom_id res chain seq x y z
N MET A 1 -4.94 0.81 -7.11
CA MET A 1 -5.14 1.28 -5.72
C MET A 1 -3.80 1.19 -5.01
N THR A 2 -3.51 2.13 -4.11
CA THR A 2 -2.22 2.20 -3.41
C THR A 2 -2.43 2.06 -1.91
N PHE A 3 -1.56 1.30 -1.26
CA PHE A 3 -1.60 1.03 0.17
C PHE A 3 -0.21 1.25 0.76
N ASP A 4 -0.18 1.64 2.03
CA ASP A 4 1.02 1.79 2.81
C ASP A 4 0.83 1.05 4.13
N VAL A 5 1.68 0.06 4.36
CA VAL A 5 1.56 -0.84 5.50
C VAL A 5 2.90 -1.06 6.15
N SER A 6 2.89 -1.35 7.46
CA SER A 6 4.08 -1.79 8.16
C SER A 6 3.81 -3.06 8.95
N LEU A 7 4.82 -3.93 9.01
CA LEU A 7 4.76 -5.27 9.61
C LEU A 7 6.17 -5.79 9.91
N PRO A 8 6.32 -6.85 10.73
CA PRO A 8 7.62 -7.43 11.00
C PRO A 8 8.33 -7.89 9.72
N ILE A 9 9.63 -7.58 9.61
CA ILE A 9 10.44 -7.87 8.41
C ILE A 9 10.42 -9.36 8.03
N GLY A 10 10.46 -10.24 9.04
CA GLY A 10 10.45 -11.69 8.84
C GLY A 10 9.16 -12.23 8.21
N ASP A 11 8.06 -11.48 8.30
CA ASP A 11 6.75 -11.89 7.79
C ASP A 11 6.40 -11.24 6.44
N MET A 12 7.23 -10.33 5.93
CA MET A 12 6.94 -9.54 4.73
C MET A 12 6.75 -10.38 3.47
N GLU A 13 7.61 -11.38 3.24
CA GLU A 13 7.54 -12.23 2.05
C GLU A 13 6.23 -13.01 2.03
N GLY A 14 5.91 -13.72 3.13
CA GLY A 14 4.67 -14.47 3.26
C GLY A 14 3.41 -13.58 3.22
N TYR A 15 3.49 -12.38 3.77
CA TYR A 15 2.42 -11.39 3.65
C TYR A 15 2.15 -11.00 2.18
N VAL A 16 3.20 -10.66 1.43
CA VAL A 16 3.08 -10.27 0.01
C VAL A 16 2.51 -11.41 -0.83
N GLU A 17 3.00 -12.64 -0.65
CA GLU A 17 2.48 -13.82 -1.34
C GLU A 17 0.99 -14.06 -1.04
N ARG A 18 0.57 -13.85 0.21
CA ARG A 18 -0.83 -14.04 0.62
C ARG A 18 -1.74 -12.97 0.02
N VAL A 19 -1.33 -11.71 0.02
CA VAL A 19 -2.08 -10.62 -0.64
C VAL A 19 -2.19 -10.88 -2.14
N GLU A 20 -1.10 -11.29 -2.79
CA GLU A 20 -1.11 -11.60 -4.23
C GLU A 20 -2.06 -12.77 -4.54
N THR A 21 -2.02 -13.84 -3.73
CA THR A 21 -2.91 -14.99 -3.89
C THR A 21 -4.38 -14.58 -3.76
N MET A 22 -4.75 -13.87 -2.70
CA MET A 22 -6.13 -13.41 -2.46
C MET A 22 -6.63 -12.49 -3.59
N LEU A 23 -5.75 -11.63 -4.13
CA LEU A 23 -6.08 -10.81 -5.29
C LEU A 23 -6.32 -11.67 -6.53
N GLN A 24 -5.46 -12.64 -6.82
CA GLN A 24 -5.57 -13.49 -8.01
C GLN A 24 -6.79 -14.43 -7.97
N GLU A 25 -7.23 -14.86 -6.79
CA GLU A 25 -8.45 -15.66 -6.60
C GLU A 25 -9.71 -14.89 -7.01
N GLN A 26 -9.75 -13.58 -6.75
CA GLN A 26 -10.89 -12.72 -7.10
C GLN A 26 -10.76 -12.10 -8.50
N TRP A 27 -9.54 -11.77 -8.90
CA TRP A 27 -9.21 -11.19 -10.20
C TRP A 27 -8.02 -11.96 -10.80
N PRO A 28 -8.27 -12.94 -11.68
CA PRO A 28 -7.19 -13.74 -12.29
C PRO A 28 -6.14 -12.92 -13.05
N GLU A 29 -6.51 -11.75 -13.55
CA GLU A 29 -5.61 -10.80 -14.22
C GLU A 29 -5.06 -9.71 -13.28
N GLY A 30 -5.40 -9.79 -11.99
CA GLY A 30 -4.98 -8.89 -10.93
C GLY A 30 -3.47 -8.88 -10.78
N ARG A 31 -2.90 -7.70 -10.53
CA ARG A 31 -1.47 -7.50 -10.30
C ARG A 31 -1.24 -6.84 -8.97
N LEU A 32 -0.28 -7.34 -8.21
CA LEU A 32 0.29 -6.67 -7.05
C LEU A 32 1.71 -6.20 -7.42
N SER A 33 2.03 -4.96 -7.08
CA SER A 33 3.39 -4.43 -7.14
C SER A 33 3.77 -3.93 -5.77
N VAL A 34 4.99 -4.24 -5.34
CA VAL A 34 5.48 -3.94 -3.99
C VAL A 34 6.74 -3.11 -4.09
N PHE A 35 6.79 -2.02 -3.32
CA PHE A 35 7.94 -1.15 -3.17
C PHE A 35 8.16 -0.92 -1.68
N GLY A 36 9.39 -0.65 -1.25
CA GLY A 36 9.66 -0.36 0.16
C GLY A 36 11.07 -0.73 0.56
N HIS A 37 11.46 -0.30 1.76
CA HIS A 37 12.72 -0.68 2.35
C HIS A 37 12.50 -1.93 3.21
N LEU A 38 12.89 -3.10 2.70
CA LEU A 38 12.85 -4.36 3.46
C LEU A 38 13.56 -4.27 4.83
N GLY A 39 14.41 -3.25 5.06
CA GLY A 39 15.17 -3.05 6.28
C GLY A 39 14.46 -2.27 7.40
N ASP A 40 13.32 -1.60 7.15
CA ASP A 40 12.69 -0.73 8.15
C ASP A 40 11.27 -1.13 8.57
N GLY A 41 10.69 -2.15 7.93
CA GLY A 41 9.35 -2.63 8.30
C GLY A 41 8.21 -2.05 7.47
N ASN A 42 8.46 -1.21 6.45
CA ASN A 42 7.40 -0.55 5.66
C ASN A 42 7.33 -1.05 4.20
N LEU A 43 6.11 -1.32 3.72
CA LEU A 43 5.79 -1.71 2.35
C LEU A 43 4.73 -0.77 1.74
N HIS A 44 5.04 -0.26 0.56
CA HIS A 44 4.10 0.37 -0.36
C HIS A 44 3.58 -0.67 -1.36
N LEU A 45 2.27 -0.88 -1.38
CA LEU A 45 1.62 -1.83 -2.27
C LEU A 45 0.81 -1.08 -3.33
N MET A 46 0.81 -1.60 -4.56
CA MET A 46 -0.05 -1.16 -5.63
C MET A 46 -0.81 -2.35 -6.22
N ALA A 47 -2.13 -2.36 -6.02
CA ALA A 47 -3.02 -3.38 -6.58
C ALA A 47 -3.72 -2.84 -7.83
N SER A 48 -3.77 -3.64 -8.90
CA SER A 48 -4.47 -3.34 -10.15
C SER A 48 -5.41 -4.49 -10.51
N VAL A 49 -6.71 -4.21 -10.58
CA VAL A 49 -7.78 -5.22 -10.77
C VAL A 49 -8.80 -4.84 -11.86
N GLY A 50 -8.47 -3.86 -12.71
CA GLY A 50 -9.31 -3.47 -13.86
C GLY A 50 -10.55 -2.60 -13.54
N SER A 51 -10.97 -2.51 -12.27
CA SER A 51 -12.00 -1.58 -11.80
C SER A 51 -11.55 -0.81 -10.56
N ASN A 52 -12.20 0.33 -10.30
CA ASN A 52 -12.01 1.17 -9.11
C ASN A 52 -13.35 1.67 -8.53
N ASP A 53 -14.44 0.94 -8.78
CA ASP A 53 -15.70 1.19 -8.10
C ASP A 53 -15.60 0.87 -6.60
N ALA A 54 -16.59 1.32 -5.83
CA ALA A 54 -16.56 1.21 -4.37
C ALA A 54 -16.56 -0.23 -3.85
N ASP A 55 -17.27 -1.16 -4.51
CA ASP A 55 -17.29 -2.56 -4.12
C ASP A 55 -15.96 -3.24 -4.43
N THR A 56 -15.42 -3.01 -5.64
CA THR A 56 -14.09 -3.51 -6.00
C THR A 56 -13.02 -2.98 -5.03
N ARG A 57 -13.08 -1.69 -4.71
CA ARG A 57 -12.13 -1.08 -3.76
C ARG A 57 -12.20 -1.74 -2.39
N HIS A 58 -13.40 -1.94 -1.86
CA HIS A 58 -13.60 -2.57 -0.56
C HIS A 58 -13.02 -3.99 -0.53
N ARG A 59 -13.21 -4.76 -1.60
CA ARG A 59 -12.68 -6.12 -1.70
C ARG A 59 -11.14 -6.14 -1.81
N VAL A 60 -10.55 -5.22 -2.56
CA VAL A 60 -9.09 -5.08 -2.62
C VAL A 60 -8.53 -4.66 -1.26
N GLU A 61 -9.19 -3.76 -0.55
CA GLU A 61 -8.85 -3.38 0.83
C GLU A 61 -8.85 -4.61 1.75
N SER A 62 -9.87 -5.48 1.67
CA SER A 62 -9.88 -6.75 2.41
C SER A 62 -8.69 -7.66 2.09
N CYS A 63 -8.34 -7.82 0.80
CA CYS A 63 -7.18 -8.63 0.41
C CYS A 63 -5.86 -8.14 1.02
N VAL A 64 -5.74 -6.84 1.31
CA VAL A 64 -4.55 -6.22 1.90
C VAL A 64 -4.62 -6.26 3.43
N TYR A 65 -5.74 -5.88 4.03
CA TYR A 65 -5.82 -5.62 5.47
C TYR A 65 -6.08 -6.86 6.32
N GLU A 66 -6.75 -7.89 5.79
CA GLU A 66 -6.99 -9.13 6.52
C GLU A 66 -5.68 -9.87 6.89
N PRO A 67 -4.78 -10.20 5.95
CA PRO A 67 -3.51 -10.84 6.29
C PRO A 67 -2.60 -9.92 7.10
N LEU A 68 -2.70 -8.60 6.94
CA LEU A 68 -1.94 -7.64 7.74
C LEU A 68 -2.35 -7.68 9.21
N ALA A 69 -3.66 -7.80 9.48
CA ALA A 69 -4.21 -7.84 10.83
C ALA A 69 -3.75 -9.10 11.59
N GLU A 70 -3.63 -10.24 10.91
CA GLU A 70 -3.11 -11.49 11.48
C GLU A 70 -1.66 -11.34 11.99
N LEU A 71 -0.88 -10.45 11.37
CA LEU A 71 0.53 -10.18 11.71
C LEU A 71 0.71 -9.03 12.70
N GLY A 72 -0.38 -8.41 13.17
CA GLY A 72 -0.32 -7.21 14.00
C GLY A 72 0.31 -6.01 13.28
N GLY A 73 0.25 -6.00 11.94
CA GLY A 73 0.73 -4.89 11.13
C GLY A 73 -0.14 -3.66 11.25
N SER A 74 0.35 -2.53 10.75
CA SER A 74 -0.37 -1.25 10.80
C SER A 74 -0.54 -0.66 9.41
N ILE A 75 -1.67 0.03 9.23
CA ILE A 75 -1.98 0.78 8.03
C ILE A 75 -1.51 2.21 8.27
N SER A 76 -0.63 2.72 7.41
CA SER A 76 -0.26 4.13 7.50
C SER A 76 -1.43 4.97 7.01
N ALA A 77 -1.81 5.98 7.81
CA ALA A 77 -2.91 6.90 7.51
C ALA A 77 -2.61 7.85 6.32
N GLU A 78 -1.60 7.57 5.50
CA GLU A 78 -1.28 8.31 4.28
C GLU A 78 -2.24 7.97 3.12
N HIS A 79 -3.52 7.76 3.43
CA HIS A 79 -4.57 7.98 2.46
C HIS A 79 -4.63 9.49 2.14
N GLY A 80 -3.91 9.93 1.10
CA GLY A 80 -4.26 11.23 0.47
C GLY A 80 -3.16 12.12 -0.12
N ILE A 81 -1.94 11.65 -0.41
CA ILE A 81 -0.92 12.59 -0.95
C ILE A 81 -1.04 12.84 -2.47
N GLY A 82 -1.63 11.93 -3.25
CA GLY A 82 -1.50 11.96 -4.71
C GLY A 82 -2.39 12.96 -5.47
N LEU A 83 -3.62 13.22 -5.02
CA LEU A 83 -4.60 14.02 -5.80
C LEU A 83 -4.79 15.45 -5.29
N GLU A 84 -4.58 15.72 -4.00
CA GLU A 84 -4.77 17.07 -3.43
C GLU A 84 -3.51 17.96 -3.49
N LYS A 85 -2.32 17.38 -3.61
CA LYS A 85 -1.06 18.14 -3.45
C LYS A 85 -0.44 18.69 -4.73
N ARG A 86 -1.07 18.50 -5.91
CA ARG A 86 -0.57 19.07 -7.18
C ARG A 86 -0.47 20.60 -7.18
N ASN A 87 -1.34 21.30 -6.45
CA ASN A 87 -1.27 22.76 -6.32
C ASN A 87 -0.28 23.25 -5.24
N TRP A 88 0.26 22.35 -4.41
CA TRP A 88 1.09 22.66 -3.25
C TRP A 88 2.59 22.31 -3.43
N LEU A 89 2.94 21.73 -4.60
CA LEU A 89 4.32 21.43 -5.00
C LEU A 89 5.32 22.61 -4.84
N PRO A 90 4.94 23.89 -5.01
CA PRO A 90 5.86 25.00 -4.78
C PRO A 90 6.28 25.21 -3.30
N ILE A 91 5.55 24.69 -2.31
CA ILE A 91 5.90 24.84 -0.87
C ILE A 91 6.95 23.82 -0.43
N SER A 92 7.03 22.67 -1.08
CA SER A 92 7.97 21.59 -0.74
C SER A 92 9.43 21.90 -1.12
N ARG A 93 9.69 23.05 -1.77
CA ARG A 93 11.04 23.51 -2.08
C ARG A 93 11.27 24.95 -1.62
N SER A 94 12.36 25.12 -0.86
CA SER A 94 13.01 26.34 -0.33
C SER A 94 12.62 26.66 1.12
N ARG A 95 13.52 26.72 2.10
CA ARG A 95 14.97 26.97 2.09
C ARG A 95 15.60 26.16 3.23
N THR A 96 16.64 25.39 2.92
CA THR A 96 17.61 24.87 3.89
C THR A 96 18.09 26.03 4.76
N ASN A 97 17.87 25.95 6.06
CA ASN A 97 18.60 26.75 7.03
C ASN A 97 19.21 25.77 8.04
N SER A 98 20.51 25.53 7.88
CA SER A 98 21.40 24.99 8.89
C SER A 98 22.50 26.04 9.10
N PRO A 99 23.16 26.07 10.26
CA PRO A 99 22.67 26.06 11.63
C PRO A 99 22.49 27.48 12.21
#